data_AF-A0A529ZM26-F1
#
_entry.id   AF-A0A529ZM26-F1
#
_cell.length_a   1.000
_cell.length_b   1.000
_cell.length_c   1.000
_cell.angle_alpha   90.00
_cell.angle_beta   90.00
_cell.angle_gamma   90.00
#
_symmetry.space_group_name_H-M   'P 1'
#
loop_
_entity.id
_entity.type
_entity.pdbx_description
1 polymer ?
#
loop_
_entity_poly.entity_id
_entity_poly.type
_entity_poly.pdbx_seq_one_letter_code
_entity_poly.pdbx_strand_id
1 'polypeptide(L)'
;LALGVENGRPTVTLDKADNGHFEARILVNGTPVRTVVDTGATSTVLTAEDAQAAGFNPAALSYSIDVSTANGMARAATVRTDELAIGGIVRKDMTVMVAAPGMLEQSLLGMNFIGSLSGFDVRGDRMILRD
;
A
#
# COMPACT_ATOMS: atom_id res chain seq x y z
N LEU A 1 10.43 -10.93 2.62
CA LEU A 1 10.89 -9.75 1.85
C LEU A 1 12.34 -9.98 1.43
N ALA A 2 12.59 -10.12 0.13
CA ALA A 2 13.93 -10.10 -0.44
C ALA A 2 14.07 -8.92 -1.39
N LEU A 3 15.22 -8.26 -1.36
CA LEU A 3 15.54 -7.11 -2.22
C LEU A 3 16.48 -7.58 -3.32
N GLY A 4 16.31 -7.03 -4.52
CA GLY A 4 17.15 -7.36 -5.67
C GLY A 4 17.28 -6.19 -6.64
N VAL A 5 18.02 -6.45 -7.72
CA VAL A 5 18.19 -5.55 -8.84
C VAL A 5 18.07 -6.36 -10.14
N GLU A 6 17.25 -5.91 -11.07
CA GLU A 6 17.09 -6.49 -12.40
C GLU A 6 17.26 -5.38 -13.44
N ASN A 7 18.17 -5.56 -14.40
CA ASN A 7 18.50 -4.54 -15.42
C ASN A 7 18.82 -3.14 -14.83
N GLY A 8 19.48 -3.10 -13.67
CA GLY A 8 19.81 -1.86 -12.96
C GLY A 8 18.65 -1.21 -12.21
N ARG A 9 17.48 -1.85 -12.16
CA ARG A 9 16.28 -1.35 -11.46
C ARG A 9 15.96 -2.20 -10.23
N PRO A 10 15.42 -1.61 -9.15
CA PRO A 10 15.07 -2.36 -7.94
C PRO A 10 14.00 -3.43 -8.18
N THR A 11 14.15 -4.56 -7.51
CA THR A 11 13.12 -5.59 -7.42
C THR A 11 12.84 -5.94 -5.97
N VAL A 12 11.60 -6.35 -5.70
CA VAL A 12 11.15 -6.76 -4.38
C VAL A 12 10.39 -8.07 -4.48
N THR A 13 10.81 -9.07 -3.71
CA THR A 13 10.09 -10.34 -3.59
C THR A 13 9.38 -10.43 -2.24
N LEU A 14 8.08 -10.70 -2.29
CA LEU A 14 7.23 -10.97 -1.14
C LEU A 14 6.88 -12.45 -1.11
N ASP A 15 6.94 -13.04 0.07
CA ASP A 15 6.45 -14.39 0.31
C ASP A 15 5.02 -14.28 0.84
N LYS A 16 4.15 -15.20 0.44
CA LYS A 16 2.79 -15.30 0.97
C LYS A 16 2.87 -15.66 2.45
N ALA A 17 2.13 -14.94 3.29
CA ALA A 17 2.03 -15.23 4.71
C ALA A 17 1.10 -16.43 4.97
N ASP A 18 1.16 -16.99 6.17
CA ASP A 18 0.36 -18.15 6.58
C ASP A 18 -1.16 -17.90 6.49
N ASN A 19 -1.59 -16.63 6.53
CA ASN A 19 -2.97 -16.20 6.33
C ASN A 19 -3.42 -16.24 4.85
N GLY A 20 -2.54 -16.61 3.92
CA GLY A 20 -2.85 -16.70 2.50
C GLY A 20 -2.68 -15.40 1.70
N HIS A 21 -2.33 -14.29 2.36
CA HIS A 21 -2.15 -12.99 1.73
C HIS A 21 -0.66 -12.67 1.51
N PHE A 22 -0.38 -11.84 0.50
CA PHE A 22 0.93 -11.21 0.39
C PHE A 22 0.96 -9.98 1.29
N GLU A 23 1.94 -9.92 2.18
CA GLU A 23 2.17 -8.77 3.05
C GLU A 23 3.41 -8.01 2.62
N ALA A 24 3.32 -6.69 2.64
CA ALA A 24 4.42 -5.79 2.37
C ALA A 24 4.66 -4.87 3.58
N ARG A 25 5.93 -4.60 3.86
CA ARG A 25 6.31 -3.46 4.69
C ARG A 25 6.71 -2.33 3.76
N ILE A 26 5.91 -1.28 3.76
CA ILE A 26 6.17 -0.06 2.98
C ILE A 26 6.66 1.05 3.90
N LEU A 27 7.20 2.12 3.32
CA LEU A 27 7.41 3.40 3.97
C LEU A 27 6.42 4.39 3.38
N VAL A 28 5.70 5.13 4.24
CA VAL A 28 4.86 6.27 3.87
C VAL A 28 5.44 7.49 4.58
N ASN A 29 5.95 8.45 3.81
CA ASN A 29 6.66 9.62 4.35
C ASN A 29 7.77 9.25 5.35
N GLY A 30 8.47 8.13 5.10
CA GLY A 30 9.50 7.59 6.00
C GLY A 30 8.97 6.75 7.17
N THR A 31 7.67 6.71 7.42
CA THR A 31 7.05 5.89 8.48
C THR A 31 6.79 4.47 7.97
N PRO A 32 7.27 3.41 8.67
CA PRO A 32 6.97 2.03 8.31
C PRO A 32 5.50 1.67 8.50
N VAL A 33 4.87 1.16 7.45
CA VAL A 33 3.47 0.68 7.45
C VAL A 33 3.43 -0.77 6.98
N ARG A 34 2.65 -1.60 7.68
CA ARG A 34 2.38 -2.99 7.25
C ARG A 34 1.12 -2.99 6.41
N THR A 35 1.21 -3.55 5.21
CA THR A 35 0.09 -3.60 4.28
C THR A 35 -0.17 -5.01 3.77
N VAL A 36 -1.43 -5.34 3.53
CA VAL A 36 -1.79 -6.47 2.66
C VAL A 36 -1.80 -5.98 1.21
N VAL A 37 -1.26 -6.78 0.29
CA VAL A 37 -1.38 -6.51 -1.14
C VAL A 37 -2.82 -6.81 -1.59
N ASP A 38 -3.50 -5.79 -2.12
CA ASP A 38 -4.86 -5.89 -2.64
C ASP A 38 -4.88 -5.50 -4.12
N THR A 39 -4.74 -6.49 -5.01
CA THR A 39 -4.81 -6.27 -6.46
C THR A 39 -6.22 -5.95 -6.95
N GLY A 40 -7.24 -6.13 -6.12
CA GLY A 40 -8.62 -5.69 -6.40
C GLY A 40 -8.85 -4.21 -6.10
N ALA A 41 -8.02 -3.62 -5.23
CA ALA A 41 -8.09 -2.21 -4.89
C ALA A 41 -7.41 -1.34 -5.95
N THR A 42 -8.13 -0.33 -6.45
CA THR A 42 -7.58 0.66 -7.39
C THR A 42 -6.60 1.61 -6.70
N SER A 43 -6.78 1.87 -5.41
CA SER A 43 -5.93 2.75 -4.61
C SER A 43 -5.36 2.02 -3.40
N THR A 44 -4.15 2.41 -3.01
CA THR A 44 -3.60 2.15 -1.67
C THR A 44 -4.48 2.87 -0.65
N VAL A 45 -4.82 2.18 0.44
CA VAL A 45 -5.68 2.68 1.51
C VAL A 45 -4.97 2.50 2.85
N LEU A 46 -4.79 3.57 3.60
CA LEU A 46 -4.21 3.56 4.93
C LEU A 46 -5.31 3.49 5.99
N THR A 47 -5.04 2.82 7.11
CA THR A 47 -5.80 3.04 8.34
C THR A 47 -5.62 4.48 8.82
N ALA A 48 -6.54 4.97 9.65
CA ALA A 48 -6.41 6.31 10.21
C ALA A 48 -5.16 6.43 11.08
N GLU A 49 -4.83 5.35 11.80
CA GLU A 49 -3.68 5.22 12.69
C GLU A 49 -2.36 5.28 11.91
N ASP A 50 -2.25 4.52 10.81
CA ASP A 50 -1.05 4.54 9.96
C ASP A 50 -0.89 5.90 9.26
N ALA A 51 -1.99 6.50 8.83
CA ALA A 51 -1.95 7.83 8.22
C ALA A 51 -1.50 8.89 9.24
N GLN A 52 -1.99 8.83 10.48
CA GLN A 52 -1.54 9.71 11.57
C GLN A 52 -0.05 9.53 11.86
N ALA A 53 0.43 8.28 11.94
CA ALA A 53 1.84 7.97 12.14
C ALA A 53 2.73 8.45 10.97
N ALA A 54 2.18 8.52 9.76
CA ALA A 54 2.83 9.06 8.57
C ALA A 54 2.74 10.61 8.45
N GLY A 55 2.20 11.29 9.46
CA GLY A 55 2.16 12.75 9.53
C GLY A 55 0.90 13.40 8.93
N PHE A 56 -0.08 12.62 8.50
CA PHE A 56 -1.38 13.16 8.11
C PHE A 56 -2.23 13.50 9.35
N ASN A 57 -3.27 14.32 9.18
CA ASN A 57 -4.22 14.63 10.24
C ASN A 57 -5.61 14.03 9.91
N PRO A 58 -5.88 12.76 10.30
CA PRO A 58 -7.16 12.11 10.04
C PRO A 58 -8.37 12.89 10.56
N ALA A 59 -8.24 13.57 11.70
CA ALA A 59 -9.34 14.33 12.31
C ALA A 59 -9.77 15.55 11.49
N ALA A 60 -8.95 16.01 10.55
CA ALA A 60 -9.27 17.11 9.64
C ALA A 60 -9.77 16.63 8.26
N LEU A 61 -9.82 15.31 8.02
CA LEU A 61 -10.21 14.76 6.72
C LEU A 61 -11.73 14.65 6.57
N SER A 62 -12.21 14.88 5.35
CA SER A 62 -13.61 14.65 4.97
C SER A 62 -13.75 13.28 4.31
N TYR A 63 -14.29 12.31 5.05
CA TYR A 63 -14.48 10.93 4.60
C TYR A 63 -15.75 10.78 3.74
N SER A 64 -15.70 11.27 2.51
CA SER A 64 -16.85 11.31 1.58
C SER A 64 -16.78 10.30 0.44
N ILE A 65 -15.73 9.49 0.35
CA ILE A 65 -15.53 8.52 -0.72
C ILE A 65 -15.89 7.13 -0.19
N ASP A 66 -16.86 6.46 -0.81
CA ASP A 66 -17.13 5.06 -0.50
C ASP A 66 -16.10 4.17 -1.24
N VAL A 67 -15.48 3.26 -0.51
CA VAL A 67 -14.52 2.28 -1.04
C VAL A 67 -14.98 0.88 -0.68
N SER A 68 -14.89 -0.03 -1.66
CA SER A 68 -15.07 -1.46 -1.45
C SER A 68 -13.70 -2.12 -1.38
N THR A 69 -13.47 -2.90 -0.33
CA THR A 69 -12.25 -3.66 -0.11
C THR A 69 -12.59 -5.13 0.07
N ALA A 70 -11.58 -6.00 0.06
CA ALA A 70 -11.78 -7.41 0.39
C ALA A 70 -12.41 -7.63 1.79
N ASN A 71 -12.22 -6.67 2.71
CA ASN A 71 -12.71 -6.74 4.09
C ASN A 71 -14.04 -5.98 4.30
N GLY A 72 -14.69 -5.51 3.23
CA GLY A 72 -15.98 -4.82 3.28
C GLY A 72 -15.94 -3.37 2.81
N MET A 73 -16.99 -2.63 3.14
CA MET A 73 -17.17 -1.23 2.75
C MET A 73 -16.55 -0.29 3.78
N ALA A 74 -15.82 0.72 3.32
CA ALA A 74 -15.32 1.80 4.16
C ALA A 74 -15.63 3.17 3.53
N ARG A 75 -15.64 4.21 4.38
CA ARG A 75 -15.54 5.59 3.92
C ARG A 75 -14.10 6.03 3.97
N ALA A 76 -13.68 6.82 3.00
CA ALA A 76 -12.31 7.25 2.84
C ALA A 76 -12.20 8.73 2.45
N ALA A 77 -11.02 9.28 2.67
CA ALA A 77 -10.59 10.59 2.21
C ALA A 77 -9.26 10.44 1.44
N THR A 78 -8.98 11.32 0.49
CA THR A 78 -7.70 11.32 -0.23
C THR A 78 -6.65 12.14 0.49
N VAL A 79 -5.41 11.65 0.45
CA VAL A 79 -4.21 12.40 0.85
C VAL A 79 -3.13 12.19 -0.19
N ARG A 80 -2.12 13.06 -0.21
CA ARG A 80 -0.95 12.93 -1.08
C ARG A 80 0.27 12.62 -0.23
N THR A 81 0.97 11.55 -0.55
CA THR A 81 2.23 11.19 0.12
C THR A 81 3.37 12.03 -0.45
N ASP A 82 4.32 12.40 0.40
CA ASP A 82 5.61 12.92 -0.08
C ASP A 82 6.38 11.79 -0.74
N GLU A 83 6.36 10.62 -0.11
CA GLU A 83 7.00 9.41 -0.59
C GLU A 83 6.22 8.15 -0.16
N LEU A 84 6.08 7.21 -1.07
CA LEU A 84 5.67 5.84 -0.79
C LEU A 84 6.71 4.88 -1.37
N ALA A 85 7.27 4.02 -0.53
CA ALA A 85 8.38 3.15 -0.93
C ALA A 85 8.22 1.71 -0.43
N ILE A 86 8.74 0.76 -1.21
CA ILE A 86 8.92 -0.64 -0.81
C ILE A 86 10.32 -1.10 -1.22
N GLY A 87 11.15 -1.43 -0.24
CA GLY A 87 12.56 -1.72 -0.52
C GLY A 87 13.23 -0.54 -1.22
N GLY A 88 13.78 -0.77 -2.42
CA GLY A 88 14.37 0.29 -3.26
C GLY A 88 13.40 0.95 -4.26
N ILE A 89 12.14 0.49 -4.33
CA ILE A 89 11.13 1.05 -5.25
C ILE A 89 10.48 2.26 -4.59
N VAL A 90 10.51 3.41 -5.25
CA VAL A 90 10.04 4.68 -4.68
C VAL A 90 9.06 5.38 -5.62
N ARG A 91 7.95 5.88 -5.07
CA ARG A 91 7.02 6.80 -5.74
C ARG A 91 6.87 8.06 -4.90
N LYS A 92 6.93 9.21 -5.54
CA LYS A 92 6.73 10.52 -4.89
C LYS A 92 5.39 11.09 -5.28
N ASP A 93 4.85 11.97 -4.44
CA ASP A 93 3.61 12.70 -4.70
C ASP A 93 2.42 11.79 -5.05
N MET A 94 2.35 10.60 -4.44
CA MET A 94 1.33 9.61 -4.79
C MET A 94 0.04 9.87 -4.02
N THR A 95 -1.08 9.95 -4.73
CA THR A 95 -2.39 10.00 -4.09
C THR A 95 -2.72 8.63 -3.51
N VAL A 96 -3.04 8.60 -2.21
CA VAL A 96 -3.55 7.43 -1.51
C VAL A 96 -4.84 7.81 -0.77
N MET A 97 -5.52 6.82 -0.22
CA MET A 97 -6.72 7.02 0.58
C MET A 97 -6.43 6.75 2.05
N VAL A 98 -7.18 7.38 2.93
CA VAL A 98 -7.23 7.12 4.37
C VAL A 98 -8.65 6.69 4.70
N ALA A 99 -8.81 5.49 5.25
CA ALA A 99 -10.10 5.01 5.73
C ALA A 99 -10.53 5.80 6.98
N ALA A 100 -11.84 5.97 7.17
CA ALA A 100 -12.40 6.52 8.38
C ALA A 100 -12.00 5.64 9.59
N PRO A 101 -11.78 6.22 10.78
CA PRO A 101 -11.32 5.48 11.95
C PRO A 101 -12.18 4.24 12.23
N GLY A 102 -11.53 3.10 12.43
CA GLY A 102 -12.19 1.81 12.74
C GLY A 102 -12.89 1.12 11.56
N MET A 103 -12.87 1.68 10.33
CA MET A 103 -13.47 1.04 9.15
C MET A 103 -12.52 0.13 8.37
N LEU A 104 -11.22 0.16 8.69
CA LEU A 104 -10.21 -0.68 8.07
C LEU A 104 -9.26 -1.21 9.16
N GLU A 105 -9.11 -2.52 9.23
CA GLU A 105 -8.27 -3.18 10.25
C GLU A 105 -6.78 -3.10 9.90
N GLN A 106 -6.44 -3.18 8.61
CA GLN A 106 -5.06 -3.16 8.12
C GLN A 106 -4.97 -2.40 6.81
N SER A 107 -3.90 -1.62 6.66
CA SER A 107 -3.61 -0.87 5.44
C SER A 107 -3.46 -1.79 4.22
N LEU A 108 -3.84 -1.30 3.05
CA LEU A 108 -3.87 -2.05 1.78
C LEU A 108 -2.95 -1.39 0.76
N LEU A 109 -2.09 -2.17 0.12
CA LEU A 109 -1.27 -1.74 -1.03
C LEU A 109 -2.02 -2.06 -2.32
N GLY A 110 -2.50 -1.01 -2.99
CA GLY A 110 -3.37 -1.13 -4.15
C GLY A 110 -2.65 -0.99 -5.49
N MET A 111 -3.44 -1.07 -6.55
CA MET A 111 -2.96 -1.02 -7.93
C MET A 111 -2.43 0.34 -8.37
N ASN A 112 -2.73 1.45 -7.69
CA ASN A 112 -2.08 2.74 -7.96
C ASN A 112 -0.56 2.67 -7.77
N PHE A 113 -0.08 1.88 -6.79
CA PHE A 113 1.34 1.62 -6.62
C PHE A 113 1.80 0.47 -7.52
N ILE A 114 1.15 -0.69 -7.43
CA ILE A 114 1.60 -1.93 -8.11
C ILE A 114 1.54 -1.77 -9.63
N GLY A 115 0.52 -1.10 -10.16
CA GLY A 115 0.37 -0.81 -11.58
C GLY A 115 1.29 0.29 -12.10
N SER A 116 1.97 1.04 -11.21
CA SER A 116 3.00 2.01 -11.61
C SER A 116 4.37 1.37 -11.87
N LEU A 117 4.51 0.08 -11.59
CA LEU A 117 5.73 -0.69 -11.76
C LEU A 117 5.87 -1.18 -13.21
N SER A 118 7.10 -1.50 -13.65
CA SER A 118 7.31 -2.12 -14.97
C SER A 118 6.72 -3.52 -15.06
N GLY A 119 6.57 -4.20 -13.93
CA GLY A 119 5.79 -5.42 -13.86
C GLY A 119 5.70 -6.01 -12.46
N PHE A 120 4.70 -6.86 -12.28
CA PHE A 120 4.62 -7.75 -11.13
C PHE A 120 4.25 -9.16 -11.61
N ASP A 121 4.68 -10.17 -10.88
CA ASP A 121 4.39 -11.57 -11.21
C ASP A 121 4.14 -12.36 -9.92
N VAL A 122 3.18 -13.28 -9.96
CA VAL A 122 2.82 -14.15 -8.84
C VAL A 122 3.04 -15.60 -9.25
N ARG A 123 3.94 -16.30 -8.55
CA ARG A 123 4.25 -17.72 -8.78
C ARG A 123 4.17 -18.48 -7.47
N GLY A 124 3.09 -19.24 -7.30
CA GLY A 124 2.82 -19.97 -6.06
C GLY A 124 2.70 -19.01 -4.87
N ASP A 125 3.68 -19.08 -3.97
CA ASP A 125 3.73 -18.29 -2.74
C ASP A 125 4.73 -17.14 -2.82
N ARG A 126 5.14 -16.74 -4.04
CA ARG A 126 6.01 -15.58 -4.26
C ARG A 126 5.36 -14.56 -5.18
N MET A 127 5.44 -13.30 -4.78
CA MET A 127 5.15 -12.14 -5.61
C MET A 127 6.44 -11.38 -5.85
N ILE A 128 6.74 -11.08 -7.12
CA ILE A 128 7.93 -10.31 -7.52
C ILE A 128 7.45 -8.99 -8.11
N LEU A 129 7.91 -7.88 -7.54
CA LEU A 129 7.69 -6.51 -7.99
C LEU A 129 8.96 -6.01 -8.69
N ARG A 130 8.79 -5.39 -9.86
CA ARG A 130 9.90 -4.85 -10.67
C ARG A 130 9.61 -3.40 -11.01
N ASP A 131 10.50 -2.50 -10.61
CA ASP A 131 10.33 -1.08 -10.94
C ASP A 131 10.33 -0.82 -12.44
#